data_AF-A0A0M8MSY7-F1
#
_entry.id   AF-A0A0M8MSY7-F1
#
_cell.length_a   1.000
_cell.length_b   1.000
_cell.length_c   1.000
_cell.angle_alpha   90.00
_cell.angle_beta   90.00
_cell.angle_gamma   90.00
#
_symmetry.space_group_name_H-M   'P 1'
#
loop_
_entity.id
_entity.type
_entity.pdbx_description
1 polymer ?
#
loop_
_entity_poly.entity_id
_entity_poly.type
_entity_poly.pdbx_seq_one_letter_code
_entity_poly.pdbx_strand_id
1 'polypeptide(L)' 'MRLALVLLALPAALACKCIDTFDNNRVHVSGTRLCCQQWRGKMFNGDCMRQSIRKKLGGFEGCCEELEGSIHRSDCS' A
#
# COMPACT_ATOMS: atom_id res chain seq x y z
N MET A 1 8.16 23.37 33.19
CA MET A 1 7.39 23.26 31.93
C MET A 1 7.79 21.96 31.24
N ARG A 2 6.94 20.94 31.24
CA ARG A 2 7.20 19.67 30.54
C ARG A 2 6.65 19.81 29.12
N LEU A 3 7.52 19.93 28.11
CA LEU A 3 7.13 19.89 26.71
C LEU A 3 6.54 18.50 26.40
N ALA A 4 5.23 18.46 26.15
CA ALA A 4 4.58 17.27 25.64
C ALA A 4 4.99 17.10 24.15
N LEU A 5 5.86 16.14 23.86
CA LEU A 5 6.03 15.63 22.49
C LEU A 5 4.72 14.92 22.11
N VAL A 6 3.82 15.62 21.43
CA VAL A 6 2.72 14.99 20.70
C VAL A 6 3.33 14.39 19.44
N LEU A 7 3.82 13.16 19.54
CA LEU A 7 4.07 12.31 18.39
C LEU A 7 2.71 12.04 17.73
N LEU A 8 2.35 12.86 16.75
CA LEU A 8 1.34 12.52 15.75
C LEU A 8 1.82 11.27 15.03
N ALA A 9 1.51 10.10 15.59
CA ALA A 9 1.59 8.85 14.87
C ALA A 9 0.59 8.95 13.72
N LEU A 10 1.06 9.36 12.53
CA LEU A 10 0.24 9.25 11.32
C LEU A 10 -0.18 7.79 11.22
N PRO A 11 -1.49 7.51 11.15
CA PRO A 11 -1.96 6.15 11.15
C PRO A 11 -1.38 5.46 9.91
N ALA A 12 -0.66 4.37 10.13
CA ALA A 12 -0.18 3.46 9.08
C ALA A 12 -1.31 3.00 8.13
N ALA A 13 -2.58 3.23 8.49
CA ALA A 13 -3.77 3.00 7.69
C ALA A 13 -3.96 3.94 6.46
N LEU A 14 -2.97 4.76 6.11
CA LEU A 14 -3.05 5.72 4.99
C LEU A 14 -2.24 5.31 3.75
N ALA A 15 -1.46 4.23 3.83
CA ALA A 15 -0.57 3.74 2.78
C ALA A 15 -1.03 2.35 2.32
N CYS A 16 -1.11 2.15 1.00
CA CYS A 16 -1.42 0.88 0.35
C CYS A 16 -0.24 0.40 -0.47
N LYS A 17 0.03 -0.89 -0.40
CA LYS A 17 1.15 -1.55 -1.03
C LYS A 17 0.76 -2.96 -1.43
N CYS A 18 1.16 -3.35 -2.63
CA CYS A 18 1.16 -4.74 -3.04
C CYS A 18 2.36 -5.44 -2.41
N ILE A 19 2.10 -6.43 -1.58
CA ILE A 19 3.08 -7.23 -0.86
C ILE A 19 3.00 -8.69 -1.32
N ASP A 20 4.15 -9.28 -1.61
CA ASP A 20 4.29 -10.73 -1.78
C ASP A 20 4.91 -11.36 -0.54
N THR A 21 4.51 -12.60 -0.24
CA THR A 21 5.20 -13.42 0.76
C THR A 21 5.78 -14.65 0.06
N PHE A 22 7.07 -14.60 -0.26
CA PHE A 22 7.79 -15.76 -0.77
C PHE A 22 8.22 -16.71 0.36
N ASP A 23 8.41 -17.99 0.04
CA ASP A 23 9.06 -19.00 0.88
C ASP A 23 10.32 -18.37 1.52
N ASN A 24 10.35 -18.31 2.85
CA ASN A 24 11.30 -17.58 3.73
C ASN A 24 10.78 -16.27 4.40
N ASN A 25 9.47 -15.99 4.43
CA ASN A 25 8.88 -14.84 5.15
C ASN A 25 9.44 -13.47 4.74
N ARG A 26 10.02 -13.36 3.55
CA ARG A 26 10.50 -12.07 3.04
C ARG A 26 9.37 -11.40 2.31
N VAL A 27 8.92 -10.26 2.85
CA VAL A 27 7.94 -9.40 2.20
C VAL A 27 8.61 -8.74 1.00
N HIS A 28 8.17 -9.10 -0.20
CA HIS A 28 8.61 -8.42 -1.43
C HIS A 28 7.59 -7.36 -1.81
N VAL A 29 8.06 -6.14 -2.08
CA VAL A 29 7.22 -5.02 -2.49
C VAL A 29 7.41 -4.81 -3.98
N SER A 30 6.47 -5.30 -4.79
CA SER A 30 6.47 -5.11 -6.24
C SER A 30 5.16 -4.49 -6.70
N GLY A 31 5.16 -3.84 -7.87
CA GLY A 31 3.95 -3.42 -8.58
C GLY A 31 3.04 -2.37 -7.92
N THR A 32 3.30 -1.97 -6.67
CA THR A 32 2.54 -0.91 -5.96
C THR A 32 2.45 0.38 -6.75
N ARG A 33 3.56 0.82 -7.37
CA ARG A 33 3.57 2.02 -8.23
C ARG A 33 2.63 1.86 -9.43
N LEU A 34 2.66 0.70 -10.08
CA LEU A 34 1.86 0.42 -11.28
C LEU A 34 0.37 0.43 -10.94
N CYS A 35 -0.04 -0.33 -9.91
CA CYS A 35 -1.43 -0.36 -9.47
C CYS A 35 -1.92 0.99 -8.96
N CYS A 36 -1.06 1.73 -8.24
CA CYS A 36 -1.42 3.07 -7.80
C CYS A 36 -1.66 4.01 -8.99
N GLN A 37 -0.79 3.98 -10.01
CA GLN A 37 -0.92 4.80 -11.21
C GLN A 37 -2.16 4.43 -12.04
N GLN A 38 -2.47 3.14 -12.18
CA GLN A 38 -3.64 2.66 -12.91
C GLN A 38 -4.95 3.25 -12.36
N TRP A 39 -5.05 3.38 -11.03
CA TRP A 39 -6.20 3.95 -10.36
C TRP A 39 -6.06 5.46 -10.06
N ARG A 40 -5.08 6.12 -10.68
CA ARG A 40 -4.78 7.55 -10.53
C ARG A 40 -4.55 7.96 -9.07
N GLY A 41 -3.98 7.06 -8.28
CA GLY A 41 -3.55 7.29 -6.92
C GLY A 41 -2.29 8.16 -6.84
N LYS A 42 -2.02 8.67 -5.64
CA LYS A 42 -0.82 9.44 -5.31
C LYS A 42 0.17 8.54 -4.60
N MET A 43 1.42 8.54 -5.08
CA MET A 43 2.51 7.87 -4.40
C MET A 43 3.09 8.76 -3.30
N PHE A 44 3.36 8.18 -2.13
CA PHE A 44 4.11 8.82 -1.05
C PHE A 44 5.04 7.79 -0.42
N ASN A 45 6.35 8.07 -0.41
CA ASN A 45 7.37 7.20 0.19
C ASN A 45 7.35 5.71 -0.28
N GLY A 46 6.96 5.46 -1.53
CA GLY A 46 6.86 4.10 -2.08
C GLY A 46 5.52 3.41 -1.83
N ASP A 47 4.60 4.06 -1.14
CA ASP A 47 3.24 3.58 -0.89
C ASP A 47 2.22 4.35 -1.75
N CYS A 48 1.10 3.72 -2.07
CA CYS A 48 -0.05 4.40 -2.63
C CYS A 48 -0.88 5.02 -1.50
N MET A 49 -1.15 6.32 -1.53
CA MET A 49 -1.97 6.95 -0.51
C MET A 49 -3.40 6.41 -0.58
N ARG A 50 -3.85 5.65 0.43
CA ARG A 50 -5.19 5.05 0.51
C ARG A 50 -6.30 6.07 0.26
N GLN A 51 -6.14 7.30 0.75
CA GLN A 51 -7.10 8.38 0.54
C GLN A 51 -7.28 8.75 -0.94
N SER A 52 -6.22 8.66 -1.75
CA SER A 52 -6.25 8.97 -3.18
C SER A 52 -6.98 7.92 -4.01
N ILE A 53 -7.03 6.67 -3.52
CA ILE A 53 -7.68 5.53 -4.18
C ILE A 53 -8.88 4.99 -3.40
N ARG A 54 -9.42 5.73 -2.41
CA ARG A 54 -10.46 5.22 -1.48
C ARG A 54 -11.68 4.61 -2.17
N LYS A 55 -12.10 5.18 -3.31
CA LYS A 55 -13.25 4.70 -4.10
C LYS A 55 -12.88 3.58 -5.09
N LYS A 56 -11.62 3.19 -5.13
CA LYS A 56 -10.99 2.26 -6.08
C LYS A 56 -10.12 1.21 -5.36
N LEU A 57 -10.32 1.02 -4.06
CA LEU A 57 -9.54 0.07 -3.26
C LEU A 57 -9.63 -1.35 -3.81
N GLY A 58 -10.84 -1.85 -4.09
CA GLY A 58 -11.01 -3.17 -4.70
C GLY A 58 -10.36 -3.30 -6.08
N GLY A 59 -10.24 -2.20 -6.84
CA GLY A 59 -9.50 -2.20 -8.10
C GLY A 59 -7.99 -2.26 -7.89
N PHE A 60 -7.47 -1.55 -6.89
CA PHE A 60 -6.07 -1.61 -6.50
C PHE A 60 -5.70 -3.00 -5.98
N GLU A 61 -6.55 -3.59 -5.15
CA GLU A 61 -6.44 -4.97 -4.64
C GLU A 61 -6.38 -5.98 -5.78
N GLY A 62 -7.35 -5.95 -6.70
CA GLY A 62 -7.35 -6.85 -7.86
C GLY A 62 -6.12 -6.67 -8.76
N CYS A 63 -5.64 -5.43 -8.93
CA CYS A 63 -4.38 -5.20 -9.66
C CYS A 63 -3.17 -5.83 -8.93
N CYS A 64 -3.11 -5.75 -7.60
CA CYS A 64 -2.07 -6.46 -6.86
C CYS A 64 -2.16 -7.96 -7.16
N GLU A 65 -3.34 -8.56 -7.07
CA GLU A 65 -3.53 -10.01 -7.29
C GLU A 65 -3.17 -10.48 -8.72
N GLU A 66 -3.24 -9.60 -9.73
CA GLU A 66 -2.97 -9.92 -11.14
C GLU A 66 -1.50 -9.73 -11.57
N LEU A 67 -0.64 -9.17 -10.72
CA LEU A 67 0.69 -8.63 -11.06
C LEU A 67 1.83 -9.66 -11.33
N GLU A 68 1.53 -10.76 -12.02
CA GLU A 68 2.45 -11.88 -12.36
C GLU A 68 2.44 -13.03 -11.35
N GLY A 69 1.61 -14.06 -11.60
CA GLY A 69 1.87 -15.47 -11.25
C GLY A 69 2.03 -15.85 -9.77
N SER A 70 2.05 -14.88 -8.86
CA SER A 70 2.29 -15.02 -7.42
C SER A 70 1.24 -14.22 -6.63
N ILE A 71 0.88 -14.70 -5.44
CA ILE A 71 -0.20 -14.12 -4.63
C ILE A 71 0.31 -12.84 -3.96
N HIS A 72 0.30 -11.74 -4.70
CA HIS A 72 0.46 -10.40 -4.15
C HIS A 72 -0.84 -9.98 -3.45
N ARG A 73 -0.78 -9.67 -2.16
CA ARG A 73 -1.91 -9.07 -1.42
C ARG A 73 -1.70 -7.58 -1.24
N SER A 74 -2.78 -6.82 -1.23
CA SER A 74 -2.78 -5.45 -0.73
C SER A 74 -2.68 -5.47 0.81
N ASP A 75 -1.89 -4.57 1.40
CA ASP A 75 -1.86 -4.32 2.86
C ASP A 75 -2.95 -3.33 3.31
N CYS A 76 -3.82 -2.92 2.38
CA CYS A 76 -4.87 -1.93 2.58
C CYS A 76 -6.27 -2.51 2.82
N SER A 77 -6.37 -3.84 2.83
CA SER A 77 -7.59 -4.64 3.00
C SER A 77 -7.91 -4.93 4.46
#